data_AF-A0A815DPD9-F1
#
_entry.id   AF-A0A815DPD9-F1
#
_cell.length_a   1.000
_cell.length_b   1.000
_cell.length_c   1.000
_cell.angle_alpha   90.00
_cell.angle_beta   90.00
_cell.angle_gamma   90.00
#
_symmetry.space_group_name_H-M   'P 1'
#
loop_
_entity.id
_entity.type
_entity.pdbx_description
1 polymer ?
#
loop_
_entity_poly.entity_id
_entity_poly.type
_entity_poly.pdbx_seq_one_letter_code
_entity_poly.pdbx_strand_id
1 'polypeptide(L)'
;MSSTQMGISEIGIYFSDDTFGDESMSGLPFIFVERYILQYSQTLDDALSFVSNVKRTCRLVLGVADGKLGTARMIQYSHSRVNFFDDQNLQPLAEWHPRLTNAVYLGMDWLCPSRQYKLYKQILYQYGKITPESSIRNITSVAKTGDLHVALYDLTDTVMYVANARGTNETGPLEAYQRQFVKIDLKVEFARRTIPYSDPALDLLTWDKTLKPLPLTILNGLKSKAQNFAQAIVIDRLSSTETLTHAGFDK
;
A
#
# COMPACT_ATOMS: atom_id res chain seq x y z
N MET A 1 -14.75 -4.68 9.78
CA MET A 1 -13.48 -4.65 9.00
C MET A 1 -13.18 -5.98 8.33
N SER A 2 -13.27 -7.17 8.96
CA SER A 2 -13.06 -8.44 8.20
C SER A 2 -14.10 -8.66 7.09
N SER A 3 -15.34 -8.24 7.29
CA SER A 3 -16.44 -8.43 6.33
C SER A 3 -16.39 -7.48 5.14
N THR A 4 -15.60 -6.40 5.19
CA THR A 4 -15.46 -5.47 4.06
C THR A 4 -14.40 -5.92 3.08
N GLN A 5 -13.43 -6.74 3.51
CA GLN A 5 -12.34 -7.27 2.67
C GLN A 5 -11.59 -6.17 1.91
N MET A 6 -11.38 -5.04 2.57
CA MET A 6 -10.65 -3.91 1.98
C MET A 6 -9.15 -4.01 2.31
N GLY A 7 -8.31 -3.77 1.31
CA GLY A 7 -6.86 -3.60 1.45
C GLY A 7 -6.45 -2.18 1.09
N ILE A 8 -5.40 -1.66 1.74
CA ILE A 8 -4.84 -0.35 1.43
C ILE A 8 -3.31 -0.37 1.49
N SER A 9 -2.67 0.53 0.74
CA SER A 9 -1.23 0.73 0.70
C SER A 9 -0.92 2.11 0.11
N GLU A 10 0.26 2.65 0.41
CA GLU A 10 0.60 4.04 0.14
C GLU A 10 2.06 4.27 -0.22
N ILE A 11 2.31 4.98 -1.32
CA ILE A 11 3.66 5.34 -1.77
C ILE A 11 3.85 6.85 -1.73
N GLY A 12 4.89 7.26 -1.01
CA GLY A 12 5.56 8.57 -1.08
C GLY A 12 5.95 8.94 -2.50
N ILE A 13 5.47 10.07 -3.04
CA ILE A 13 5.89 10.51 -4.38
C ILE A 13 6.90 11.63 -4.27
N TYR A 14 8.14 11.34 -4.66
CA TYR A 14 9.22 12.32 -4.72
C TYR A 14 9.44 12.80 -6.15
N PHE A 15 9.47 11.86 -7.12
CA PHE A 15 9.60 12.17 -8.54
C PHE A 15 8.24 12.22 -9.24
N SER A 16 7.41 13.21 -8.89
CA SER A 16 6.14 13.49 -9.56
C SER A 16 6.33 14.10 -10.95
N ASP A 17 5.29 14.01 -11.79
CA ASP A 17 5.13 14.86 -12.97
C ASP A 17 3.99 15.88 -12.76
N ASP A 18 3.69 16.65 -13.81
CA ASP A 18 2.67 17.71 -13.78
C ASP A 18 1.24 17.18 -13.55
N THR A 19 1.01 15.86 -13.66
CA THR A 19 -0.31 15.26 -13.46
C THR A 19 -0.72 15.22 -11.99
N PHE A 20 0.23 15.37 -11.05
CA PHE A 20 -0.06 15.43 -9.61
C PHE A 20 -0.64 16.76 -9.15
N GLY A 21 -0.40 17.88 -9.82
CA GLY A 21 -0.78 19.19 -9.27
C GLY A 21 0.00 19.55 -8.00
N ASP A 22 -0.63 20.27 -7.06
CA ASP A 22 0.03 20.99 -5.97
C ASP A 22 -0.09 20.27 -4.61
N GLU A 23 0.76 20.67 -3.67
CA GLU A 23 0.72 20.27 -2.26
C GLU A 23 0.28 21.44 -1.38
N SER A 24 -0.19 21.14 -0.17
CA SER A 24 -0.64 22.16 0.79
C SER A 24 -0.59 21.63 2.22
N MET A 25 -0.32 22.50 3.18
CA MET A 25 -0.50 22.14 4.60
C MET A 25 -1.97 22.19 5.04
N SER A 26 -2.88 22.63 4.15
CA SER A 26 -4.32 22.68 4.42
C SER A 26 -5.03 21.47 3.83
N GLY A 27 -5.69 20.67 4.66
CA GLY A 27 -6.42 19.48 4.24
C GLY A 27 -6.43 18.40 5.31
N LEU A 28 -6.97 17.23 4.97
CA LEU A 28 -6.91 16.04 5.80
C LEU A 28 -5.56 15.32 5.58
N PRO A 29 -4.74 15.11 6.62
CA PRO A 29 -3.53 14.30 6.50
C PRO A 29 -3.83 12.88 6.01
N PHE A 30 -2.96 12.34 5.17
CA PHE A 30 -3.20 11.09 4.45
C PHE A 30 -3.53 9.90 5.37
N ILE A 31 -2.90 9.83 6.54
CA ILE A 31 -3.13 8.74 7.50
C ILE A 31 -4.59 8.68 7.98
N PHE A 32 -5.26 9.84 8.06
CA PHE A 32 -6.68 9.89 8.41
C PHE A 32 -7.58 9.55 7.23
N VAL A 33 -7.12 9.78 5.99
CA VAL A 33 -7.80 9.31 4.78
C VAL A 33 -7.79 7.78 4.74
N GLU A 34 -6.61 7.17 4.91
CA GLU A 34 -6.44 5.72 4.92
C GLU A 34 -7.23 5.05 6.04
N ARG A 35 -7.14 5.62 7.25
CA ARG A 35 -7.93 5.17 8.40
C ARG A 35 -9.42 5.24 8.11
N TYR A 36 -9.90 6.33 7.50
CA TYR A 36 -11.32 6.46 7.16
C TYR A 36 -11.76 5.36 6.19
N ILE A 37 -10.97 5.10 5.14
CA ILE A 37 -11.26 4.04 4.17
C ILE A 37 -11.37 2.67 4.87
N LEU A 38 -10.37 2.31 5.69
CA LEU A 38 -10.37 1.02 6.36
C LEU A 38 -11.48 0.87 7.42
N GLN A 39 -11.85 1.96 8.09
CA GLN A 39 -12.81 1.92 9.19
C GLN A 39 -14.27 2.04 8.73
N TYR A 40 -14.54 2.88 7.73
CA TYR A 40 -15.90 3.30 7.40
C TYR A 40 -16.37 2.87 6.01
N SER A 41 -15.48 2.78 5.01
CA SER A 41 -15.88 2.36 3.66
C SER A 41 -16.31 0.89 3.65
N GLN A 42 -17.47 0.60 3.06
CA GLN A 42 -18.00 -0.76 2.94
C GLN A 42 -17.70 -1.39 1.58
N THR A 43 -17.46 -0.54 0.58
CA THR A 43 -17.14 -0.89 -0.81
C THR A 43 -15.99 -0.04 -1.33
N LEU A 44 -15.40 -0.46 -2.46
CA LEU A 44 -14.46 0.35 -3.21
C LEU A 44 -15.04 1.72 -3.58
N ASP A 45 -16.28 1.79 -4.05
CA ASP A 45 -16.92 3.04 -4.49
C ASP A 45 -17.08 4.05 -3.34
N ASP A 46 -17.37 3.58 -2.11
CA ASP A 46 -17.38 4.45 -0.92
C ASP A 46 -16.02 5.12 -0.71
N ALA A 47 -14.94 4.34 -0.87
CA ALA A 47 -13.58 4.83 -0.71
C ALA A 47 -13.23 5.84 -1.81
N LEU A 48 -13.54 5.55 -3.08
CA LEU A 48 -13.29 6.46 -4.20
C LEU A 48 -14.08 7.75 -4.08
N SER A 49 -15.35 7.66 -3.66
CA SER A 49 -16.22 8.81 -3.41
C SER A 49 -15.67 9.69 -2.29
N PHE A 50 -15.26 9.10 -1.16
CA PHE A 50 -14.65 9.83 -0.06
C PHE A 50 -13.36 10.55 -0.50
N VAL A 51 -12.46 9.83 -1.18
CA VAL A 51 -11.18 10.38 -1.65
C VAL A 51 -11.39 11.46 -2.71
N SER A 52 -12.45 11.39 -3.52
CA SER A 52 -12.78 12.45 -4.49
C SER A 52 -13.13 13.79 -3.83
N ASN A 53 -13.73 13.75 -2.63
CA ASN A 53 -14.32 14.93 -2.00
C ASN A 53 -13.41 15.60 -0.96
N VAL A 54 -12.41 14.90 -0.42
CA VAL A 54 -11.53 15.46 0.61
C VAL A 54 -10.34 16.21 0.00
N LYS A 55 -9.98 17.37 0.55
CA LYS A 55 -8.71 18.05 0.23
C LYS A 55 -7.59 17.46 1.07
N ARG A 56 -6.46 17.10 0.46
CA ARG A 56 -5.33 16.40 1.11
C ARG A 56 -4.10 17.30 1.15
N THR A 57 -3.01 16.81 1.71
CA THR A 57 -1.84 17.65 2.01
C THR A 57 -0.62 17.43 1.12
N CYS A 58 -0.36 16.20 0.67
CA CYS A 58 0.87 15.84 -0.06
C CYS A 58 0.61 14.93 -1.26
N ARG A 59 1.60 14.81 -2.14
CA ARG A 59 1.61 13.91 -3.30
C ARG A 59 1.91 12.49 -2.88
N LEU A 60 1.00 11.60 -3.20
CA LEU A 60 1.07 10.21 -2.82
C LEU A 60 0.31 9.38 -3.85
N VAL A 61 0.56 8.08 -3.87
CA VAL A 61 -0.26 7.10 -4.60
C VAL A 61 -0.80 6.09 -3.61
N LEU A 62 -2.11 5.88 -3.58
CA LEU A 62 -2.73 4.79 -2.82
C LEU A 62 -3.03 3.61 -3.75
N GLY A 63 -2.88 2.39 -3.25
CA GLY A 63 -3.59 1.23 -3.77
C GLY A 63 -4.73 0.89 -2.83
N VAL A 64 -5.97 0.85 -3.34
CA VAL A 64 -7.16 0.43 -2.58
C VAL A 64 -7.77 -0.78 -3.28
N ALA A 65 -7.97 -1.86 -2.53
CA ALA A 65 -8.49 -3.12 -3.04
C ALA A 65 -9.78 -3.53 -2.35
N ASP A 66 -10.64 -4.22 -3.09
CA ASP A 66 -11.88 -4.80 -2.62
C ASP A 66 -11.92 -6.28 -2.99
N GLY A 67 -11.74 -7.13 -1.98
CA GLY A 67 -11.73 -8.59 -2.14
C GLY A 67 -13.08 -9.19 -2.54
N LYS A 68 -14.20 -8.48 -2.33
CA LYS A 68 -15.52 -8.97 -2.77
C LYS A 68 -15.70 -8.82 -4.27
N LEU A 69 -15.15 -7.73 -4.81
CA LEU A 69 -15.19 -7.43 -6.24
C LEU A 69 -14.01 -8.04 -7.02
N GLY A 70 -12.97 -8.50 -6.33
CA GLY A 70 -11.75 -9.01 -6.97
C GLY A 70 -11.02 -7.93 -7.77
N THR A 71 -11.07 -6.68 -7.32
CA THR A 71 -10.50 -5.55 -8.06
C THR A 71 -9.79 -4.58 -7.14
N ALA A 72 -8.94 -3.74 -7.74
CA ALA A 72 -8.25 -2.67 -7.05
C ALA A 72 -8.22 -1.40 -7.91
N ARG A 73 -7.99 -0.28 -7.24
CA ARG A 73 -7.70 1.00 -7.87
C ARG A 73 -6.38 1.53 -7.34
N MET A 74 -5.57 1.99 -8.27
CA MET A 74 -4.51 2.92 -7.93
C MET A 74 -5.11 4.33 -7.93
N ILE A 75 -4.80 5.09 -6.89
CA ILE A 75 -5.30 6.45 -6.70
C ILE A 75 -4.09 7.36 -6.62
N GLN A 76 -3.86 8.11 -7.69
CA GLN A 76 -2.93 9.22 -7.64
C GLN A 76 -3.60 10.38 -6.92
N TYR A 77 -2.93 10.95 -5.93
CA TYR A 77 -3.52 12.02 -5.15
C TYR A 77 -2.54 13.10 -4.71
N SER A 78 -3.06 14.31 -4.57
CA SER A 78 -2.39 15.49 -4.02
C SER A 78 -3.40 16.42 -3.33
N HIS A 79 -3.03 17.67 -3.06
CA HIS A 79 -3.98 18.67 -2.56
C HIS A 79 -5.01 19.06 -3.62
N SER A 80 -4.58 19.28 -4.86
CA SER A 80 -5.42 19.86 -5.91
C SER A 80 -5.89 18.86 -6.97
N ARG A 81 -5.39 17.62 -6.96
CA ARG A 81 -5.77 16.59 -7.94
C ARG A 81 -6.01 15.22 -7.33
N VAL A 82 -6.88 14.48 -8.02
CA VAL A 82 -7.13 13.07 -7.79
C VAL A 82 -7.37 12.40 -9.14
N ASN A 83 -6.67 11.30 -9.40
CA ASN A 83 -6.91 10.45 -10.55
C ASN A 83 -7.06 9.01 -10.08
N PHE A 84 -7.94 8.28 -10.74
CA PHE A 84 -8.24 6.88 -10.43
C PHE A 84 -7.83 6.01 -11.60
N PHE A 85 -7.09 4.95 -11.30
CA PHE A 85 -6.56 4.04 -12.29
C PHE A 85 -6.94 2.59 -12.00
N ASP A 86 -7.29 1.89 -13.06
CA ASP A 86 -7.47 0.45 -13.16
C ASP A 86 -6.43 -0.17 -14.11
N ASP A 87 -6.59 -1.44 -14.43
CA ASP A 87 -5.70 -2.18 -15.34
C ASP A 87 -5.76 -1.67 -16.79
N GLN A 88 -6.85 -1.03 -17.20
CA GLN A 88 -7.06 -0.54 -18.56
C GLN A 88 -6.48 0.85 -18.78
N ASN A 89 -6.44 1.68 -17.75
CA ASN A 89 -5.98 3.06 -17.85
C ASN A 89 -4.75 3.39 -16.97
N LEU A 90 -4.10 2.39 -16.36
CA LEU A 90 -2.92 2.55 -15.49
C LEU A 90 -1.89 3.52 -16.07
N GLN A 91 -1.38 4.38 -15.19
CA GLN A 91 -0.34 5.37 -15.45
C GLN A 91 0.82 5.22 -14.45
N PRO A 92 2.03 5.69 -14.81
CA PRO A 92 2.41 6.18 -16.14
C PRO A 92 2.49 5.02 -17.15
N LEU A 93 1.96 5.20 -18.35
CA LEU A 93 2.09 4.19 -19.40
C LEU A 93 3.44 4.34 -20.11
N ALA A 94 4.32 3.36 -19.96
CA ALA A 94 5.64 3.34 -20.59
C ALA A 94 6.14 1.90 -20.83
N GLU A 95 7.21 1.72 -21.61
CA GLU A 95 7.84 0.41 -21.84
C GLU A 95 8.30 -0.25 -20.52
N TRP A 96 8.75 0.56 -19.56
CA TRP A 96 9.17 0.12 -18.23
C TRP A 96 8.01 -0.01 -17.22
N HIS A 97 6.79 0.36 -17.61
CA HIS A 97 5.57 0.26 -16.81
C HIS A 97 4.34 0.01 -17.71
N PRO A 98 4.28 -1.15 -18.38
CA PRO A 98 3.16 -1.48 -19.25
C PRO A 98 1.94 -1.92 -18.42
N ARG A 99 0.76 -1.80 -19.02
CA ARG A 99 -0.47 -2.30 -18.39
C ARG A 99 -0.48 -3.82 -18.37
N LEU A 100 -1.00 -4.37 -17.29
CA LEU A 100 -1.27 -5.80 -17.11
C LEU A 100 -2.75 -5.95 -16.84
N THR A 101 -3.44 -6.79 -17.60
CA THR A 101 -4.85 -7.12 -17.35
C THR A 101 -5.02 -7.56 -15.89
N ASN A 102 -6.13 -7.17 -15.26
CA ASN A 102 -6.45 -7.54 -13.87
C ASN A 102 -5.37 -7.18 -12.82
N ALA A 103 -4.47 -6.23 -13.10
CA ALA A 103 -3.45 -5.82 -12.16
C ALA A 103 -3.18 -4.31 -12.21
N VAL A 104 -3.13 -3.70 -11.03
CA VAL A 104 -2.60 -2.34 -10.83
C VAL A 104 -1.39 -2.44 -9.91
N TYR A 105 -0.31 -1.73 -10.25
CA TYR A 105 0.94 -1.84 -9.51
C TYR A 105 1.74 -0.54 -9.61
N LEU A 106 2.51 -0.22 -8.57
CA LEU A 106 3.50 0.86 -8.60
C LEU A 106 4.77 0.47 -7.87
N GLY A 107 5.90 0.71 -8.51
CA GLY A 107 7.24 0.49 -8.03
C GLY A 107 7.86 1.74 -7.41
N MET A 108 7.95 1.80 -6.07
CA MET A 108 8.71 2.77 -5.26
C MET A 108 8.35 4.27 -5.42
N ASP A 109 8.15 4.79 -6.63
CA ASP A 109 7.82 6.19 -6.94
C ASP A 109 7.16 6.27 -8.33
N TRP A 110 6.57 7.41 -8.69
CA TRP A 110 5.90 7.63 -9.98
C TRP A 110 6.86 7.49 -11.17
N LEU A 111 7.98 8.24 -11.16
CA LEU A 111 9.01 8.16 -12.20
C LEU A 111 10.25 7.39 -11.71
N CYS A 112 10.10 6.07 -11.56
CA CYS A 112 11.21 5.19 -11.18
C CYS A 112 11.42 3.99 -12.12
N PRO A 113 11.84 4.20 -13.39
CA PRO A 113 11.84 3.15 -14.42
C PRO A 113 12.50 1.83 -14.00
N SER A 114 13.67 1.88 -13.34
CA SER A 114 14.39 0.66 -12.93
C SER A 114 13.61 -0.19 -11.91
N ARG A 115 12.91 0.44 -10.97
CA ARG A 115 12.14 -0.26 -9.92
C ARG A 115 10.81 -0.74 -10.47
N GLN A 116 10.14 0.11 -11.23
CA GLN A 116 8.89 -0.17 -11.92
C GLN A 116 9.02 -1.37 -12.85
N TYR A 117 10.06 -1.38 -13.68
CA TYR A 117 10.31 -2.48 -14.62
C TYR A 117 10.65 -3.79 -13.92
N LYS A 118 11.41 -3.73 -12.81
CA LYS A 118 11.69 -4.93 -12.00
C LYS A 118 10.42 -5.51 -11.41
N LEU A 119 9.56 -4.67 -10.83
CA LEU A 119 8.28 -5.10 -10.28
C LEU A 119 7.40 -5.72 -11.36
N TYR A 120 7.21 -5.01 -12.48
CA TYR A 120 6.47 -5.49 -13.64
C TYR A 120 6.92 -6.90 -14.06
N LYS A 121 8.22 -7.11 -14.26
CA LYS A 121 8.75 -8.40 -14.68
C LYS A 121 8.45 -9.52 -13.68
N GLN A 122 8.47 -9.23 -12.38
CA GLN A 122 8.14 -10.24 -11.37
C GLN A 122 6.64 -10.55 -11.33
N ILE A 123 5.78 -9.53 -11.46
CA ILE A 123 4.34 -9.75 -11.57
C ILE A 123 4.03 -10.56 -12.84
N LEU A 124 4.59 -10.19 -13.99
CA LEU A 124 4.41 -10.91 -15.25
C LEU A 124 4.91 -12.35 -15.15
N TYR A 125 6.08 -12.58 -14.57
CA TYR A 125 6.64 -13.93 -14.41
C TYR A 125 5.76 -14.83 -13.51
N GLN A 126 5.09 -14.24 -12.52
CA GLN A 126 4.19 -14.94 -11.62
C GLN A 126 2.72 -14.86 -12.07
N TYR A 127 2.43 -14.27 -13.22
CA TYR A 127 1.07 -13.96 -13.65
C TYR A 127 0.23 -15.24 -13.78
N GLY A 128 -0.98 -15.22 -13.20
CA GLY A 128 -1.84 -16.40 -13.09
C GLY A 128 -1.46 -17.39 -11.98
N LYS A 129 -0.37 -17.16 -11.25
CA LYS A 129 0.20 -18.08 -10.24
C LYS A 129 0.56 -17.37 -8.94
N ILE A 130 0.11 -16.13 -8.76
CA ILE A 130 0.45 -15.35 -7.57
C ILE A 130 -0.26 -15.93 -6.34
N THR A 131 0.54 -16.14 -5.31
CA THR A 131 0.19 -16.58 -3.96
C THR A 131 0.91 -15.67 -2.97
N PRO A 132 0.50 -15.62 -1.69
CA PRO A 132 1.25 -14.91 -0.67
C PRO A 132 2.73 -15.33 -0.62
N GLU A 133 3.01 -16.63 -0.74
CA GLU A 133 4.37 -17.17 -0.72
C GLU A 133 5.19 -16.72 -1.93
N SER A 134 4.63 -16.77 -3.14
CA SER A 134 5.33 -16.30 -4.34
C SER A 134 5.51 -14.79 -4.34
N SER A 135 4.55 -14.03 -3.82
CA SER A 135 4.67 -12.58 -3.67
C SER A 135 5.81 -12.21 -2.75
N ILE A 136 5.90 -12.85 -1.57
CA ILE A 136 6.98 -12.64 -0.61
C ILE A 136 8.34 -13.02 -1.21
N ARG A 137 8.44 -14.21 -1.82
CA ARG A 137 9.73 -14.79 -2.23
C ARG A 137 10.22 -14.37 -3.59
N ASN A 138 9.32 -14.04 -4.52
CA ASN A 138 9.65 -13.84 -5.92
C ASN A 138 9.28 -12.43 -6.42
N ILE A 139 8.40 -11.69 -5.72
CA ILE A 139 7.99 -10.35 -6.15
C ILE A 139 8.64 -9.28 -5.26
N THR A 140 8.22 -9.18 -4.00
CA THR A 140 8.70 -8.11 -3.10
C THR A 140 10.19 -8.21 -2.82
N SER A 141 10.70 -9.43 -2.61
CA SER A 141 12.13 -9.67 -2.35
C SER A 141 13.02 -9.33 -3.55
N VAL A 142 12.58 -9.66 -4.77
CA VAL A 142 13.36 -9.48 -6.01
C VAL A 142 13.26 -8.05 -6.52
N ALA A 143 12.06 -7.45 -6.45
CA ALA A 143 11.86 -6.03 -6.74
C ALA A 143 12.53 -5.12 -5.69
N LYS A 144 12.87 -5.68 -4.52
CA LYS A 144 13.50 -5.00 -3.37
C LYS A 144 12.70 -3.78 -2.96
N THR A 145 11.53 -4.06 -2.42
CA THR A 145 10.48 -3.09 -2.18
C THR A 145 9.77 -3.36 -0.86
N GLY A 146 9.48 -2.28 -0.12
CA GLY A 146 9.17 -2.33 1.30
C GLY A 146 10.44 -2.51 2.12
N ASP A 147 11.26 -1.47 2.17
CA ASP A 147 12.51 -1.46 2.95
C ASP A 147 12.20 -1.42 4.45
N LEU A 148 11.29 -0.54 4.86
CA LEU A 148 10.91 -0.31 6.26
C LEU A 148 9.82 -1.27 6.72
N HIS A 149 8.79 -1.45 5.89
CA HIS A 149 7.60 -2.22 6.21
C HIS A 149 7.03 -2.81 4.91
N VAL A 150 6.54 -4.04 4.99
CA VAL A 150 5.80 -4.71 3.92
C VAL A 150 4.51 -5.24 4.54
N ALA A 151 3.37 -4.89 3.94
CA ALA A 151 2.09 -5.53 4.20
C ALA A 151 1.59 -6.15 2.91
N LEU A 152 1.32 -7.45 2.93
CA LEU A 152 0.69 -8.18 1.85
C LEU A 152 -0.68 -8.67 2.32
N TYR A 153 -1.69 -8.38 1.52
CA TYR A 153 -3.08 -8.74 1.81
C TYR A 153 -3.51 -9.86 0.87
N ASP A 154 -3.90 -11.01 1.43
CA ASP A 154 -4.72 -12.00 0.75
C ASP A 154 -6.17 -11.75 1.16
N LEU A 155 -6.90 -11.00 0.33
CA LEU A 155 -8.26 -10.57 0.66
C LEU A 155 -9.28 -11.71 0.50
N THR A 156 -8.98 -12.68 -0.37
CA THR A 156 -9.77 -13.90 -0.58
C THR A 156 -9.81 -14.73 0.70
N ASP A 157 -8.65 -15.06 1.25
CA ASP A 157 -8.57 -15.81 2.51
C ASP A 157 -8.72 -14.90 3.74
N THR A 158 -8.63 -13.58 3.55
CA THR A 158 -8.72 -12.55 4.59
C THR A 158 -7.57 -12.68 5.59
N VAL A 159 -6.36 -12.76 5.04
CA VAL A 159 -5.09 -12.91 5.76
C VAL A 159 -4.17 -11.75 5.40
N MET A 160 -3.43 -11.24 6.37
CA MET A 160 -2.36 -10.28 6.16
C MET A 160 -1.01 -10.90 6.50
N TYR A 161 0.00 -10.63 5.69
CA TYR A 161 1.39 -10.99 5.95
C TYR A 161 2.19 -9.70 6.13
N VAL A 162 2.86 -9.55 7.28
CA VAL A 162 3.61 -8.33 7.61
C VAL A 162 5.06 -8.63 7.93
N ALA A 163 5.96 -7.80 7.42
CA ALA A 163 7.35 -7.73 7.85
C ALA A 163 7.75 -6.28 8.16
N ASN A 164 8.59 -6.11 9.18
CA ASN A 164 9.21 -4.84 9.54
C ASN A 164 10.72 -4.94 9.35
N ALA A 165 11.36 -3.82 9.04
CA ALA A 165 12.80 -3.69 9.03
C ALA A 165 13.39 -4.01 10.41
N ARG A 166 14.67 -4.35 10.42
CA ARG A 166 15.40 -4.68 11.64
C ARG A 166 15.45 -3.50 12.59
N GLY A 167 15.06 -3.72 13.85
CA GLY A 167 15.32 -2.78 14.94
C GLY A 167 16.81 -2.65 15.24
N THR A 168 17.22 -1.56 15.90
CA THR A 168 18.65 -1.28 16.20
C THR A 168 19.35 -2.41 16.97
N ASN A 169 18.63 -3.12 17.84
CA ASN A 169 19.19 -4.17 18.72
C ASN A 169 18.80 -5.58 18.28
N GLU A 170 18.37 -5.75 17.03
CA GLU A 170 17.98 -7.05 16.46
C GLU A 170 19.03 -7.59 15.50
N THR A 171 18.99 -8.90 15.25
CA THR A 171 19.84 -9.58 14.26
C THR A 171 19.06 -9.86 12.96
N GLY A 172 19.76 -10.38 11.94
CA GLY A 172 19.18 -10.72 10.64
C GLY A 172 19.26 -9.61 9.59
N PRO A 173 18.59 -9.78 8.43
CA PRO A 173 18.54 -8.80 7.35
C PRO A 173 17.98 -7.45 7.81
N LEU A 174 18.44 -6.36 7.20
CA LEU A 174 18.02 -5.01 7.54
C LEU A 174 16.62 -4.71 6.99
N GLU A 175 16.40 -4.98 5.71
CA GLU A 175 15.20 -4.58 5.00
C GLU A 175 14.03 -5.56 5.22
N ALA A 176 12.81 -5.02 5.36
CA ALA A 176 11.61 -5.81 5.64
C ALA A 176 11.34 -6.87 4.56
N TYR A 177 11.57 -6.57 3.27
CA TYR A 177 11.40 -7.52 2.17
C TYR A 177 12.31 -8.76 2.22
N GLN A 178 13.35 -8.75 3.08
CA GLN A 178 14.22 -9.90 3.33
C GLN A 178 13.96 -10.58 4.67
N ARG A 179 13.06 -10.02 5.48
CA ARG A 179 12.80 -10.51 6.83
C ARG A 179 11.65 -11.51 6.84
N GLN A 180 11.54 -12.21 7.97
CA GLN A 180 10.45 -13.15 8.19
C GLN A 180 9.12 -12.39 8.27
N PHE A 181 8.12 -12.90 7.55
CA PHE A 181 6.76 -12.39 7.60
C PHE A 181 5.97 -13.05 8.72
N VAL A 182 5.19 -12.25 9.43
CA VAL A 182 4.17 -12.70 10.38
C VAL A 182 2.85 -12.81 9.62
N LYS A 183 2.23 -13.98 9.67
CA LYS A 183 0.89 -14.22 9.13
C LYS A 183 -0.15 -13.85 10.20
N ILE A 184 -1.12 -13.04 9.83
CA ILE A 184 -2.21 -12.57 10.68
C ILE A 184 -3.52 -12.98 10.01
N ASP A 185 -4.29 -13.83 10.69
CA ASP A 185 -5.65 -14.17 10.26
C ASP A 185 -6.60 -13.05 10.69
N LEU A 186 -7.05 -12.24 9.73
CA LEU A 186 -7.86 -11.06 10.04
C LEU A 186 -9.28 -11.47 10.46
N LYS A 187 -9.79 -12.64 10.06
CA LYS A 187 -11.09 -13.14 10.56
C LYS A 187 -11.00 -13.41 12.05
N VAL A 188 -9.92 -14.06 12.50
CA VAL A 188 -9.67 -14.32 13.92
C VAL A 188 -9.47 -13.01 14.70
N GLU A 189 -8.59 -12.13 14.23
CA GLU A 189 -8.25 -10.91 14.96
C GLU A 189 -9.42 -9.94 15.06
N PHE A 190 -10.26 -9.82 14.02
CA PHE A 190 -11.44 -8.96 14.08
C PHE A 190 -12.63 -9.58 14.84
N ALA A 191 -12.68 -10.90 14.99
CA ALA A 191 -13.67 -11.59 15.84
C ALA A 191 -13.28 -11.58 17.32
N ARG A 192 -12.00 -11.33 17.63
CA ARG A 192 -11.51 -11.21 19.01
C ARG A 192 -12.27 -10.07 19.68
N ARG A 193 -12.98 -10.36 20.78
CA ARG A 193 -13.69 -9.34 21.56
C ARG A 193 -12.71 -8.21 21.86
N THR A 194 -13.01 -7.02 21.35
CA THR A 194 -12.49 -5.80 21.97
C THR A 194 -12.95 -5.86 23.41
N ILE A 195 -12.00 -5.88 24.36
CA ILE A 195 -12.32 -5.46 25.71
C ILE A 195 -12.95 -4.08 25.52
N PRO A 196 -14.24 -3.88 25.88
CA PRO A 196 -14.86 -2.58 25.68
C PRO A 196 -13.94 -1.56 26.35
N TYR A 197 -13.57 -0.53 25.59
CA TYR A 197 -12.81 0.59 26.10
C TYR A 197 -13.64 1.17 27.26
N SER A 198 -13.27 0.78 28.48
CA SER A 198 -13.95 1.23 29.69
C SER A 198 -13.44 2.64 29.95
N ASP A 199 -14.28 3.61 29.56
CA ASP A 199 -14.23 5.03 29.93
C ASP A 199 -13.65 6.02 28.89
N PRO A 200 -14.49 6.63 28.04
CA PRO A 200 -14.09 7.73 27.14
C PRO A 200 -13.69 9.03 27.87
N ALA A 201 -13.85 9.15 29.20
CA ALA A 201 -13.43 10.33 29.95
C ALA A 201 -11.92 10.38 30.27
N LEU A 202 -11.18 9.27 30.06
CA LEU A 202 -9.75 9.18 30.35
C LEU A 202 -8.82 9.58 29.19
N ASP A 203 -9.33 9.78 27.96
CA ASP A 203 -8.46 9.99 26.78
C ASP A 203 -8.32 11.46 26.30
N LEU A 204 -9.08 12.40 26.86
CA LEU A 204 -8.96 13.83 26.49
C LEU A 204 -8.48 14.73 27.64
N LEU A 205 -8.23 14.17 28.83
CA LEU A 205 -7.87 14.93 30.03
C LEU A 205 -6.60 14.44 30.75
N THR A 206 -5.89 13.44 30.22
CA THR A 206 -4.54 13.07 30.66
C THR A 206 -3.54 13.10 29.51
N TRP A 207 -3.54 14.19 28.73
CA TRP A 207 -2.30 14.60 28.05
C TRP A 207 -1.36 15.10 29.14
N ASP A 208 -0.53 14.20 29.64
CA ASP A 208 0.47 14.46 30.66
C ASP A 208 1.34 15.66 30.25
N LYS A 209 1.31 16.72 31.06
CA LYS A 209 2.13 17.93 30.92
C LYS A 209 3.62 17.67 31.14
N THR A 210 4.05 16.42 31.34
CA THR A 210 5.45 16.04 31.52
C THR A 210 6.15 15.48 30.28
N LEU A 211 5.47 15.39 29.12
CA LEU A 211 6.16 15.09 27.86
C LEU A 211 7.09 16.26 27.48
N LYS A 212 8.36 16.15 27.90
CA LYS A 212 9.43 17.01 27.41
C LYS A 212 9.50 16.87 25.88
N PRO A 213 9.58 18.00 25.14
CA PRO A 213 9.69 17.93 23.69
C PRO A 213 10.91 17.09 23.30
N LEU A 214 10.71 16.19 22.32
CA LEU A 214 11.80 15.41 21.75
C LEU A 214 12.91 16.37 21.28
N PRO A 215 14.20 16.08 21.57
CA PRO A 215 15.31 16.89 21.12
C PRO A 215 15.25 17.12 19.61
N LEU A 216 15.49 18.37 19.17
CA LEU A 216 15.45 18.76 17.74
C LEU A 216 16.32 17.86 16.83
N THR A 217 17.34 17.22 17.40
CA THR A 217 18.21 16.24 16.74
C THR A 217 17.50 14.95 16.30
N ILE A 218 16.47 14.49 17.03
CA ILE A 218 15.66 13.31 16.63
C ILE A 218 14.69 13.69 15.50
N LEU A 219 14.10 14.89 15.56
CA LEU A 219 13.24 15.44 14.51
C LEU A 219 13.99 15.65 13.19
N ASN A 220 15.25 16.07 13.24
CA ASN A 220 16.08 16.22 12.04
C ASN A 220 16.55 14.87 11.48
N GLY A 221 16.67 13.82 12.31
CA GLY A 221 16.96 12.45 11.86
C GLY A 221 15.78 11.73 11.20
N LEU A 222 14.54 12.12 11.53
CA LEU A 222 13.32 11.62 10.88
C LEU A 222 13.05 12.30 9.53
N LYS A 223 13.47 13.55 9.35
CA LYS A 223 13.35 14.28 8.08
C LYS A 223 14.19 13.70 6.94
N SER A 224 15.29 13.00 7.24
CA SER A 224 16.15 12.38 6.22
C SER A 224 15.87 10.89 5.95
N LYS A 225 14.89 10.29 6.63
CA LYS A 225 14.59 8.84 6.56
C LYS A 225 13.16 8.49 6.16
N ALA A 226 12.32 9.49 5.86
CA ALA A 226 10.92 9.30 5.50
C ALA A 226 10.67 8.85 4.04
N GLN A 227 11.70 8.38 3.32
CA GLN A 227 11.61 8.22 1.86
C GLN A 227 11.07 6.88 1.35
N ASN A 228 10.84 5.85 2.17
CA ASN A 228 10.36 4.54 1.69
C ASN A 228 9.20 3.99 2.55
N PHE A 229 7.99 4.52 2.34
CA PHE A 229 6.72 3.95 2.85
C PHE A 229 6.07 3.02 1.79
N ALA A 230 5.20 2.12 2.26
CA ALA A 230 4.99 0.75 1.79
C ALA A 230 4.24 0.58 0.45
N GLN A 231 4.57 -0.48 -0.28
CA GLN A 231 4.15 -0.63 -1.67
C GLN A 231 2.75 -1.25 -1.86
N ALA A 232 2.03 -0.73 -2.86
CA ALA A 232 0.83 -1.33 -3.41
C ALA A 232 1.16 -2.50 -4.35
N ILE A 233 1.04 -3.72 -3.82
CA ILE A 233 0.85 -4.92 -4.63
C ILE A 233 -0.45 -5.54 -4.15
N VAL A 234 -1.56 -5.16 -4.79
CA VAL A 234 -2.80 -5.92 -4.69
C VAL A 234 -2.75 -6.89 -5.87
N ILE A 235 -2.40 -8.13 -5.58
CA ILE A 235 -2.51 -9.18 -6.57
C ILE A 235 -3.64 -10.09 -6.12
N ASP A 236 -4.73 -10.08 -6.88
CA ASP A 236 -5.72 -11.14 -6.78
C ASP A 236 -5.15 -12.43 -7.36
N ARG A 237 -5.54 -13.54 -6.72
CA ARG A 237 -5.26 -14.89 -7.17
C ARG A 237 -6.16 -15.15 -8.39
N LEU A 238 -5.65 -14.83 -9.58
CA LEU A 238 -6.29 -15.18 -10.85
C LEU A 238 -6.66 -16.66 -10.83
N SER A 239 -7.96 -16.94 -10.71
CA SER A 239 -8.47 -18.32 -10.71
C SER A 239 -8.07 -19.01 -12.01
N SER A 240 -7.56 -20.24 -11.87
CA SER A 240 -6.83 -20.99 -12.90
C SER A 240 -7.73 -21.53 -14.02
N THR A 241 -8.44 -20.68 -14.79
CA THR A 241 -9.29 -21.16 -15.89
C THR A 241 -9.11 -20.50 -17.25
N GLU A 242 -8.19 -19.54 -17.43
CA GLU A 242 -7.86 -19.06 -18.78
C GLU A 242 -6.38 -19.21 -19.11
N THR A 243 -6.08 -20.30 -19.83
CA THR A 243 -4.83 -20.53 -20.54
C THR A 243 -4.66 -19.45 -21.61
N LEU A 244 -3.94 -18.37 -21.31
CA LEU A 244 -3.49 -17.43 -22.34
C LEU A 244 -2.37 -18.09 -23.14
N THR A 245 -2.72 -18.50 -24.36
CA THR A 245 -1.81 -18.97 -25.39
C THR A 245 -0.77 -17.90 -25.74
N HIS A 246 0.48 -18.34 -25.85
CA HIS A 246 1.68 -17.63 -26.29
C HIS A 246 1.45 -16.38 -27.15
N ALA A 247 1.78 -15.21 -26.61
CA ALA A 247 2.23 -14.08 -27.40
C ALA A 247 3.77 -14.13 -27.46
N GLY A 248 4.28 -14.52 -28.63
CA GLY A 248 5.71 -14.61 -28.89
C GLY A 248 6.37 -13.23 -28.97
N PHE A 249 7.61 -13.17 -28.49
CA PHE A 249 8.61 -12.24 -28.97
C PHE A 249 9.92 -13.01 -29.11
N ASP A 250 10.20 -13.37 -30.36
CA ASP A 250 11.53 -13.78 -30.82
C ASP A 250 12.37 -12.52 -31.10
N LYS A 251 13.64 -12.62 -30.69
CA LYS A 251 14.83 -11.76 -30.93
C LYS A 251 15.08 -10.62 -29.95
#